data_AF-A0A378AY52-F1
#
_entry.id   AF-A0A378AY52-F1
#
_cell.length_a   1.000
_cell.length_b   1.000
_cell.length_c   1.000
_cell.angle_alpha   90.00
_cell.angle_beta   90.00
_cell.angle_gamma   90.00
#
_symmetry.space_group_name_H-M   'P 1'
#
loop_
_entity.id
_entity.type
_entity.pdbx_description
1 polymer ?
#
loop_
_entity_poly.entity_id
_entity_poly.type
_entity_poly.pdbx_seq_one_letter_code
_entity_poly.pdbx_strand_id
1 'polypeptide(L)'
;MPKPATQLEFLALCFELPDLSDASTPLPEWLPMIPAGTFTGRDGRTWVNDNPQAIIATSFRYPTLPFDAEHSTELLGPKGEEAPAYAWIDAMRVNADGSIDGHIEWTPDGEALVRGKKYRYYSPAFRHFPTGQVSHLSSAGLTNKPNLYLPALNSENTMPLPVQIATALGLAETASVDDAVSAIQTIKNSEQTALNRAQNPDLSKFIPQETYQLALNRAQTAEDRLKTLDEKTATALVDDAVTAGKVAPANRDMYLALCRSEEGRQQFAEFVKTAQPLVNQDPSKGKENKGSRPR
;
A
#
# COMPACT_ATOMS: atom_id res chain seq x y z
N MET A 1 39.41 -24.82 61.41
CA MET A 1 38.65 -24.63 60.15
C MET A 1 38.41 -23.13 59.98
N PRO A 2 38.83 -22.49 58.90
CA PRO A 2 38.56 -21.08 58.69
C PRO A 2 37.08 -20.91 58.30
N LYS A 3 36.44 -19.94 58.94
CA LYS A 3 35.05 -19.51 58.69
C LYS A 3 34.97 -18.96 57.25
N PRO A 4 33.93 -19.26 56.46
CA PRO A 4 33.78 -18.62 55.15
C PRO A 4 33.61 -17.12 55.38
N ALA A 5 34.50 -16.32 54.79
CA ALA A 5 34.38 -14.87 54.82
C ALA A 5 33.11 -14.50 54.07
N THR A 6 32.13 -13.94 54.78
CA THR A 6 30.92 -13.39 54.16
C THR A 6 31.36 -12.23 53.28
N GLN A 7 31.37 -12.45 51.97
CA GLN A 7 31.72 -11.43 50.99
C GLN A 7 30.66 -10.32 51.09
N LEU A 8 31.08 -9.14 51.53
CA LEU A 8 30.20 -7.97 51.63
C LEU A 8 29.84 -7.53 50.20
N GLU A 9 28.58 -7.78 49.82
CA GLU A 9 28.02 -7.33 48.55
C GLU A 9 27.21 -6.05 48.77
N PHE A 10 27.52 -5.02 48.00
CA PHE A 10 26.84 -3.73 48.06
C PHE A 10 25.79 -3.63 46.93
N LEU A 11 24.80 -2.74 47.12
CA LEU A 11 23.63 -2.56 46.24
C LEU A 11 23.69 -1.21 45.51
N ALA A 12 23.30 -1.20 44.24
CA ALA A 12 23.29 -0.02 43.37
C ALA A 12 22.03 0.02 42.50
N LEU A 13 21.61 1.22 42.06
CA LEU A 13 20.22 1.57 41.73
C LEU A 13 20.10 2.50 40.47
N CYS A 14 19.10 2.31 39.57
CA CYS A 14 18.24 3.27 38.77
C CYS A 14 18.21 3.77 37.28
N PHE A 15 16.97 3.97 36.74
CA PHE A 15 16.40 4.36 35.39
C PHE A 15 15.10 5.21 35.37
N GLU A 16 14.66 5.75 34.22
CA GLU A 16 13.36 6.46 33.97
C GLU A 16 12.32 5.58 33.23
N LEU A 17 11.05 5.68 33.63
CA LEU A 17 9.92 5.03 32.94
C LEU A 17 9.38 5.93 31.80
N PRO A 18 8.86 5.35 30.70
CA PRO A 18 8.27 6.11 29.60
C PRO A 18 7.06 6.97 30.04
N ASP A 19 6.70 8.00 29.27
CA ASP A 19 5.49 8.79 29.57
C ASP A 19 4.27 7.98 29.16
N LEU A 20 3.53 7.51 30.16
CA LEU A 20 2.34 6.67 30.00
C LEU A 20 1.06 7.50 30.22
N SER A 21 1.04 8.73 29.71
CA SER A 21 -0.07 9.67 29.85
C SER A 21 -1.36 9.20 29.15
N ASP A 22 -1.24 8.33 28.15
CA ASP A 22 -2.35 7.60 27.56
C ASP A 22 -2.51 6.22 28.23
N ALA A 23 -3.69 5.98 28.82
CA ALA A 23 -4.02 4.72 29.49
C ALA A 23 -4.12 3.52 28.53
N SER A 24 -4.26 3.77 27.22
CA SER A 24 -4.24 2.73 26.18
C SER A 24 -2.83 2.29 25.78
N THR A 25 -1.80 3.04 26.18
CA THR A 25 -0.40 2.64 25.96
C THR A 25 -0.05 1.47 26.88
N PRO A 26 0.40 0.32 26.33
CA PRO A 26 0.86 -0.79 27.15
C PRO A 26 2.11 -0.38 27.93
N LEU A 27 2.23 -0.90 29.16
CA LEU A 27 3.45 -0.71 29.93
C LEU A 27 4.63 -1.39 29.22
N PRO A 28 5.87 -0.86 29.38
CA PRO A 28 7.04 -1.52 28.83
C PRO A 28 7.20 -2.90 29.46
N GLU A 29 7.29 -3.91 28.59
CA GLU A 29 7.53 -5.30 28.97
C GLU A 29 9.02 -5.62 29.08
N TRP A 30 9.90 -4.88 28.40
CA TRP A 30 11.35 -5.06 28.51
C TRP A 30 11.99 -3.76 28.96
N LEU A 31 12.74 -3.83 30.06
CA LEU A 31 13.40 -2.68 30.66
C LEU A 31 14.91 -2.91 30.80
N PRO A 32 15.76 -1.93 30.44
CA PRO A 32 17.20 -2.00 30.69
C PRO A 32 17.54 -2.14 32.18
N MET A 33 18.38 -3.11 32.52
CA MET A 33 18.76 -3.42 33.91
C MET A 33 20.21 -3.06 34.20
N ILE A 34 21.15 -3.59 33.42
CA ILE A 34 22.58 -3.49 33.74
C ILE A 34 23.34 -3.07 32.48
N PRO A 35 24.01 -1.90 32.47
CA PRO A 35 24.84 -1.46 31.34
C PRO A 35 25.95 -2.46 31.02
N ALA A 36 26.45 -2.46 29.78
CA ALA A 36 27.63 -3.23 29.40
C ALA A 36 28.92 -2.57 29.90
N GLY A 37 29.95 -3.38 30.15
CA GLY A 37 31.29 -2.89 30.45
C GLY A 37 31.35 -2.08 31.75
N THR A 38 32.22 -1.07 31.79
CA THR A 38 32.36 -0.17 32.95
C THR A 38 31.32 0.93 32.89
N PHE A 39 30.58 1.11 33.99
CA PHE A 39 29.55 2.15 34.10
C PHE A 39 29.56 2.80 35.47
N THR A 40 29.10 4.06 35.53
CA THR A 40 29.14 4.88 36.75
C THR A 40 27.75 5.41 37.08
N GLY A 41 27.40 5.38 38.36
CA GLY A 41 26.16 5.93 38.89
C GLY A 41 26.24 7.44 39.15
N ARG A 42 25.09 8.06 39.36
CA ARG A 42 24.90 9.47 39.76
C ARG A 42 25.52 9.76 41.13
N ASP A 43 25.62 8.74 41.98
CA ASP A 43 26.35 8.78 43.25
C ASP A 43 27.88 8.71 43.11
N GLY A 44 28.40 8.56 41.89
CA GLY A 44 29.82 8.50 41.59
C GLY A 44 30.47 7.13 41.79
N ARG A 45 29.71 6.10 42.21
CA ARG A 45 30.23 4.72 42.28
C ARG A 45 30.32 4.12 40.88
N THR A 46 31.29 3.23 40.68
CA THR A 46 31.58 2.59 39.40
C THR A 46 31.51 1.07 39.52
N TRP A 47 30.93 0.43 38.51
CA TRP A 47 30.78 -1.01 38.41
C TRP A 47 31.18 -1.52 37.04
N VAL A 48 31.32 -2.84 36.93
CA VAL A 48 31.70 -3.52 35.69
C VAL A 48 30.77 -4.70 35.43
N ASN A 49 30.21 -4.75 34.23
CA ASN A 49 29.53 -5.89 33.63
C ASN A 49 30.36 -6.41 32.45
N ASP A 50 31.25 -7.36 32.73
CA ASP A 50 32.14 -8.00 31.74
C ASP A 50 31.70 -9.41 31.35
N ASN A 51 30.72 -9.98 32.06
CA ASN A 51 30.16 -11.31 31.79
C ASN A 51 28.64 -11.34 32.03
N PRO A 52 27.85 -10.76 31.11
CA PRO A 52 26.41 -10.59 31.31
C PRO A 52 25.66 -11.92 31.38
N GLN A 53 26.13 -12.97 30.70
CA GLN A 53 25.53 -14.31 30.77
C GLN A 53 25.66 -14.92 32.17
N ALA A 54 26.81 -14.76 32.83
CA ALA A 54 27.00 -15.25 34.20
C ALA A 54 26.15 -14.47 35.21
N ILE A 55 25.97 -13.16 35.00
CA ILE A 55 25.07 -12.33 35.81
C ILE A 55 23.64 -12.87 35.69
N ILE A 56 23.12 -13.06 34.47
CA ILE A 56 21.76 -13.59 34.25
C ILE A 56 21.58 -14.95 34.92
N ALA A 57 22.51 -15.89 34.70
CA ALA A 57 22.45 -17.22 35.27
C ALA A 57 22.45 -17.22 36.81
N THR A 58 23.13 -16.26 37.43
CA THR A 58 23.20 -16.12 38.89
C THR A 58 21.98 -15.42 39.47
N SER A 59 21.38 -14.46 38.77
CA SER A 59 20.20 -13.73 39.26
C SER A 59 18.99 -14.65 39.44
N PHE A 60 18.76 -15.60 38.52
CA PHE A 60 17.61 -16.51 38.58
C PHE A 60 17.81 -17.71 39.53
N ARG A 61 18.47 -17.49 40.68
CA ARG A 61 18.41 -18.46 41.80
C ARG A 61 16.98 -18.67 42.30
N TYR A 62 16.15 -17.64 42.12
CA TYR A 62 14.70 -17.70 42.24
C TYR A 62 14.08 -17.53 40.84
N PRO A 63 12.94 -18.17 40.55
CA PRO A 63 12.35 -18.14 39.20
C PRO A 63 11.98 -16.74 38.72
N THR A 64 11.67 -15.83 39.65
CA THR A 64 11.33 -14.44 39.38
C THR A 64 11.97 -13.53 40.41
N LEU A 65 12.27 -12.28 40.03
CA LEU A 65 12.80 -11.25 40.92
C LEU A 65 11.73 -10.18 41.16
N PRO A 66 11.63 -9.63 42.38
CA PRO A 66 10.61 -8.65 42.68
C PRO A 66 10.93 -7.29 42.05
N PHE A 67 9.89 -6.63 41.57
CA PHE A 67 9.90 -5.21 41.25
C PHE A 67 9.06 -4.48 42.30
N ASP A 68 9.70 -3.82 43.25
CA ASP A 68 9.08 -3.26 44.44
C ASP A 68 8.87 -1.73 44.34
N ALA A 69 8.47 -1.11 45.45
CA ALA A 69 8.46 0.35 45.59
C ALA A 69 9.56 0.77 46.57
N GLU A 70 10.36 1.76 46.16
CA GLU A 70 11.44 2.38 46.93
C GLU A 70 12.41 1.35 47.57
N HIS A 71 12.71 0.26 46.85
CA HIS A 71 13.65 -0.77 47.27
C HIS A 71 13.26 -1.49 48.56
N SER A 72 11.96 -1.66 48.79
CA SER A 72 11.46 -2.32 50.00
C SER A 72 12.00 -3.75 50.15
N THR A 73 12.23 -4.50 49.06
CA THR A 73 12.86 -5.84 49.09
C THR A 73 14.22 -5.80 49.78
N GLU A 74 14.99 -4.74 49.56
CA GLU A 74 16.37 -4.64 50.04
C GLU A 74 16.48 -3.87 51.36
N LEU A 75 15.55 -2.93 51.62
CA LEU A 75 15.59 -2.03 52.78
C LEU A 75 14.67 -2.47 53.94
N LEU A 76 13.52 -3.07 53.61
CA LEU A 76 12.47 -3.47 54.56
C LEU A 76 12.42 -4.99 54.72
N GLY A 77 12.54 -5.75 53.64
CA GLY A 77 12.55 -7.22 53.64
C GLY A 77 13.51 -7.83 54.67
N PRO A 78 14.79 -7.40 54.75
CA PRO A 78 15.74 -7.93 55.72
C PRO A 78 15.40 -7.61 57.19
N LYS A 79 14.51 -6.64 57.42
CA LYS A 79 14.00 -6.29 58.76
C LYS A 79 12.72 -7.06 59.12
N GLY A 80 12.20 -7.88 58.21
CA GLY A 80 10.92 -8.58 58.37
C GLY A 80 9.72 -7.67 58.20
N GLU A 81 9.90 -6.48 57.60
CA GLU A 81 8.81 -5.56 57.27
C GLU A 81 8.23 -5.90 55.89
N GLU A 82 7.04 -5.38 55.58
CA GLU A 82 6.38 -5.65 54.30
C GLU A 82 7.17 -5.10 53.11
N ALA A 83 7.41 -5.96 52.12
CA ALA A 83 8.09 -5.64 50.87
C ALA A 83 7.33 -6.26 49.68
N PRO A 84 6.14 -5.72 49.33
CA PRO A 84 5.32 -6.26 48.25
C PRO A 84 5.97 -6.03 46.87
N ALA A 85 5.78 -6.99 45.97
CA ALA A 85 6.12 -6.86 44.56
C ALA A 85 4.95 -6.21 43.79
N TYR A 86 5.27 -5.19 43.01
CA TYR A 86 4.37 -4.46 42.12
C TYR A 86 4.56 -4.87 40.65
N ALA A 87 5.65 -5.55 40.34
CA ALA A 87 5.85 -6.35 39.13
C ALA A 87 6.85 -7.46 39.41
N TRP A 88 7.08 -8.33 38.42
CA TRP A 88 8.06 -9.40 38.49
C TRP A 88 9.00 -9.34 37.29
N ILE A 89 10.29 -9.61 37.53
CA ILE A 89 11.25 -9.88 36.48
C ILE A 89 11.31 -11.40 36.32
N ASP A 90 10.76 -11.91 35.22
CA ASP A 90 10.60 -13.35 34.95
C ASP A 90 11.54 -13.86 33.84
N ALA A 91 12.13 -12.96 33.05
CA ALA A 91 13.17 -13.27 32.07
C ALA A 91 14.20 -12.14 31.97
N MET A 92 15.40 -12.47 31.50
CA MET A 92 16.43 -11.49 31.12
C MET A 92 17.12 -11.89 29.82
N ARG A 93 17.62 -10.91 29.08
CA ARG A 93 18.37 -11.12 27.84
C ARG A 93 19.62 -10.24 27.81
N VAL A 94 20.63 -10.71 27.06
CA VAL A 94 21.82 -9.92 26.74
C VAL A 94 21.59 -9.28 25.37
N ASN A 95 21.76 -7.96 25.29
CA ASN A 95 21.68 -7.19 24.06
C ASN A 95 22.99 -7.27 23.28
N ALA A 96 22.98 -6.86 22.00
CA ALA A 96 24.16 -6.91 21.13
C ALA A 96 25.34 -6.07 21.64
N ASP A 97 25.08 -5.03 22.41
CA ASP A 97 26.09 -4.17 23.04
C ASP A 97 26.63 -4.73 24.37
N GLY A 98 26.10 -5.87 24.85
CA GLY A 98 26.46 -6.52 26.12
C GLY A 98 25.66 -6.04 27.33
N SER A 99 24.69 -5.15 27.16
CA SER A 99 23.79 -4.73 28.24
C SER A 99 22.75 -5.82 28.53
N ILE A 100 22.15 -5.77 29.73
CA ILE A 100 21.12 -6.72 30.16
C ILE A 100 19.78 -5.99 30.25
N ASP A 101 18.75 -6.54 29.60
CA ASP A 101 17.34 -6.16 29.80
C ASP A 101 16.62 -7.23 30.63
N GLY A 102 15.63 -6.81 31.43
CA GLY A 102 14.68 -7.69 32.12
C GLY A 102 13.28 -7.57 31.55
N HIS A 103 12.58 -8.70 31.41
CA HIS A 103 11.16 -8.75 31.09
C HIS A 103 10.33 -8.50 32.35
N ILE A 104 9.28 -7.69 32.26
CA ILE A 104 8.51 -7.19 33.38
C ILE A 104 7.06 -7.63 33.27
N GLU A 105 6.64 -8.48 34.20
CA GLU A 105 5.25 -8.85 34.40
C GLU A 105 4.63 -7.94 35.46
N TRP A 106 3.88 -6.91 35.02
CA TRP A 106 3.24 -5.93 35.90
C TRP A 106 2.03 -6.51 36.64
N THR A 107 1.91 -6.22 37.94
CA THR A 107 0.66 -6.46 38.67
C THR A 107 -0.31 -5.30 38.47
N PRO A 108 -1.63 -5.48 38.71
CA PRO A 108 -2.59 -4.38 38.66
C PRO A 108 -2.22 -3.20 39.57
N ASP A 109 -1.64 -3.50 40.75
CA ASP A 109 -1.20 -2.46 41.68
C ASP A 109 0.02 -1.70 41.16
N GLY A 110 0.99 -2.40 40.55
CA GLY A 110 2.15 -1.73 39.94
C GLY A 110 1.78 -0.89 38.73
N GLU A 111 0.87 -1.37 37.89
CA GLU A 111 0.31 -0.59 36.80
C GLU A 111 -0.35 0.70 37.32
N ALA A 112 -1.14 0.61 38.39
CA ALA A 112 -1.76 1.77 39.02
C ALA A 112 -0.73 2.77 39.58
N LEU A 113 0.39 2.30 40.15
CA LEU A 113 1.47 3.17 40.63
C LEU A 113 2.14 3.95 39.50
N VAL A 114 2.43 3.27 38.39
CA VAL A 114 3.11 3.87 37.22
C VAL A 114 2.17 4.80 36.47
N ARG A 115 0.96 4.36 36.12
CA ARG A 115 -0.04 5.20 35.42
C ARG A 115 -0.49 6.38 36.26
N GLY A 116 -0.61 6.19 37.58
CA GLY A 116 -0.87 7.25 38.54
C GLY A 116 0.28 8.24 38.71
N LYS A 117 1.41 8.04 38.02
CA LYS A 117 2.62 8.87 38.09
C LYS A 117 3.16 9.03 39.51
N LYS A 118 2.91 8.06 40.39
CA LYS A 118 3.43 8.04 41.76
C LYS A 118 4.94 7.78 41.76
N TYR A 119 5.40 7.00 40.79
CA TYR A 119 6.80 6.77 40.48
C TYR A 119 7.03 7.04 39.00
N ARG A 120 8.03 7.87 38.69
CA ARG A 120 8.43 8.20 37.31
C ARG A 120 9.67 7.42 36.86
N TYR A 121 10.32 6.76 37.80
CA TYR A 121 11.60 6.12 37.61
C TYR A 121 11.53 4.70 38.18
N TYR A 122 12.42 3.83 37.73
CA TYR A 122 12.60 2.51 38.31
C TYR A 122 14.06 2.23 38.56
N SER A 123 14.37 1.13 39.23
CA SER A 123 15.71 0.94 39.70
C SER A 123 16.23 -0.47 39.83
N PRO A 124 17.12 -0.94 38.96
CA PRO A 124 17.75 -2.24 39.10
C PRO A 124 18.63 -2.24 40.34
N ALA A 125 18.41 -3.20 41.23
CA ALA A 125 19.14 -3.41 42.46
C ALA A 125 20.00 -4.66 42.29
N PHE A 126 21.31 -4.49 42.11
CA PHE A 126 22.24 -5.59 41.86
C PHE A 126 23.32 -5.67 42.93
N ARG A 127 23.80 -6.89 43.16
CA ARG A 127 24.93 -7.20 44.03
C ARG A 127 26.22 -7.12 43.22
N HIS A 128 27.30 -6.72 43.88
CA HIS A 128 28.62 -6.64 43.25
C HIS A 128 29.73 -6.98 44.24
N PHE A 129 30.87 -7.36 43.70
CA PHE A 129 32.09 -7.62 44.45
C PHE A 129 32.81 -6.33 44.85
N PRO A 130 33.76 -6.38 45.81
CA PRO A 130 34.58 -5.22 46.18
C PRO A 130 35.38 -4.62 45.01
N THR A 131 35.62 -5.40 43.95
CA THR A 131 36.25 -4.95 42.70
C THR A 131 35.33 -4.09 41.82
N GLY A 132 34.05 -3.98 42.16
CA GLY A 132 33.02 -3.32 41.35
C GLY A 132 32.37 -4.23 40.30
N GLN A 133 32.86 -5.47 40.12
CA GLN A 133 32.24 -6.42 39.20
C GLN A 133 30.86 -6.85 39.71
N VAL A 134 29.86 -6.71 38.86
CA VAL A 134 28.47 -7.10 39.14
C VAL A 134 28.39 -8.63 39.25
N SER A 135 27.77 -9.13 40.32
CA SER A 135 27.58 -10.56 40.54
C SER A 135 26.22 -11.03 40.02
N HIS A 136 25.13 -10.36 40.41
CA HIS A 136 23.77 -10.69 39.98
C HIS A 136 22.79 -9.55 40.24
N LEU A 137 21.66 -9.57 39.53
CA LEU A 137 20.48 -8.75 39.82
C LEU A 137 19.70 -9.37 40.99
N SER A 138 19.28 -8.54 41.94
CA SER A 138 18.55 -8.95 43.15
C SER A 138 17.06 -8.59 43.04
N SER A 139 16.76 -7.34 42.66
CA SER A 139 15.41 -6.80 42.52
C SER A 139 15.42 -5.59 41.59
N ALA A 140 14.25 -5.01 41.32
CA ALA A 140 14.15 -3.63 40.84
C ALA A 140 13.16 -2.84 41.70
N GLY A 141 13.30 -1.51 41.81
CA GLY A 141 12.41 -0.67 42.61
C GLY A 141 11.85 0.53 41.86
N LEU A 142 10.53 0.71 41.84
CA LEU A 142 9.88 1.95 41.45
C LEU A 142 10.30 3.07 42.40
N THR A 143 10.84 4.16 41.87
CA THR A 143 11.40 5.24 42.68
C THR A 143 11.20 6.61 42.02
N ASN A 144 11.47 7.69 42.75
CA ASN A 144 11.51 9.04 42.22
C ASN A 144 12.92 9.64 42.13
N LYS A 145 13.96 8.91 42.57
CA LYS A 145 15.36 9.38 42.58
C LYS A 145 16.29 8.33 41.98
N PRO A 146 16.46 8.33 40.65
CA PRO A 146 17.26 7.31 40.00
C PRO A 146 18.79 7.47 40.22
N ASN A 147 19.60 6.42 40.08
CA ASN A 147 21.05 6.43 40.29
C ASN A 147 21.95 5.89 39.13
N LEU A 148 21.48 5.20 38.07
CA LEU A 148 22.30 4.94 36.86
C LEU A 148 21.90 5.86 35.68
N TYR A 149 22.73 5.83 34.61
CA TYR A 149 22.57 6.57 33.34
C TYR A 149 22.47 5.65 32.10
N LEU A 150 21.46 4.79 32.00
CA LEU A 150 20.97 4.20 30.73
C LEU A 150 19.98 5.15 30.01
N PRO A 151 19.74 4.96 28.70
CA PRO A 151 18.93 5.87 27.89
C PRO A 151 17.49 5.96 28.42
N ALA A 152 16.90 7.15 28.33
CA ALA A 152 15.46 7.28 28.47
C ALA A 152 14.80 6.43 27.38
N LEU A 153 13.72 5.69 27.69
CA LEU A 153 12.92 5.03 26.66
C LEU A 153 12.30 6.06 25.66
N ASN A 154 12.32 7.34 26.04
CA ASN A 154 11.98 8.51 25.21
C ASN A 154 13.21 9.25 24.64
N SER A 155 14.40 8.65 24.57
CA SER A 155 15.42 9.20 23.66
C SER A 155 15.01 8.81 22.25
N GLU A 156 14.88 9.79 21.35
CA GLU A 156 14.88 9.59 19.89
C GLU A 156 16.13 8.79 19.49
N ASN A 157 16.10 7.49 19.70
CA ASN A 157 16.92 6.59 18.93
C ASN A 157 16.15 6.46 17.63
N THR A 158 16.68 7.06 16.58
CA THR A 158 16.36 6.72 15.19
C THR A 158 16.64 5.22 15.05
N MET A 159 15.68 4.38 15.43
CA MET A 159 15.77 2.97 15.16
C MET A 159 15.74 2.85 13.64
N PRO A 160 16.79 2.27 13.03
CA PRO A 160 16.78 2.04 11.60
C PRO A 160 15.53 1.23 11.26
N LEU A 161 14.91 1.57 10.14
CA LEU A 161 13.75 0.86 9.65
C LEU A 161 14.07 -0.65 9.61
N PRO A 162 13.23 -1.54 10.16
CA PRO A 162 13.49 -2.97 10.10
C PRO A 162 13.86 -3.38 8.67
N VAL A 163 14.99 -4.08 8.50
CA VAL A 163 15.59 -4.38 7.18
C VAL A 163 14.59 -5.04 6.22
N GLN A 164 13.66 -5.82 6.75
CA GLN A 164 12.58 -6.45 5.98
C GLN A 164 11.63 -5.42 5.36
N ILE A 165 11.29 -4.35 6.09
CA ILE A 165 10.46 -3.24 5.61
C ILE A 165 11.24 -2.37 4.63
N ALA A 166 12.52 -2.09 4.92
CA ALA A 166 13.40 -1.39 3.97
C ALA A 166 13.47 -2.12 2.62
N THR A 167 13.71 -3.43 2.67
CA THR A 167 13.76 -4.30 1.49
C THR A 167 12.43 -4.32 0.74
N ALA A 168 11.30 -4.44 1.45
CA ALA A 168 9.97 -4.43 0.83
C ALA A 168 9.65 -3.09 0.14
N LEU A 169 10.18 -1.98 0.66
CA LEU A 169 10.04 -0.65 0.07
C LEU A 169 11.13 -0.32 -0.97
N GLY A 170 12.09 -1.22 -1.19
CA GLY A 170 13.22 -1.00 -2.11
C GLY A 170 14.24 0.04 -1.61
N LEU A 171 14.30 0.26 -0.29
CA LEU A 171 15.19 1.20 0.37
C LEU A 171 16.46 0.52 0.89
N ALA A 172 17.51 1.31 1.15
CA ALA A 172 18.75 0.82 1.74
C ALA A 172 18.54 0.29 3.18
N GLU A 173 19.39 -0.62 3.64
CA GLU A 173 19.30 -1.19 5.00
C GLU A 173 19.49 -0.14 6.11
N THR A 174 20.14 0.99 5.78
CA THR A 174 20.34 2.14 6.67
C THR A 174 19.23 3.21 6.53
N ALA A 175 18.15 2.91 5.80
CA ALA A 175 17.08 3.88 5.58
C ALA A 175 16.36 4.24 6.89
N SER A 176 16.03 5.51 7.01
CA SER A 176 15.27 6.04 8.15
C SER A 176 13.78 5.74 8.00
N VAL A 177 13.03 5.96 9.08
CA VAL A 177 11.56 5.90 9.04
C VAL A 177 10.98 6.98 8.10
N ASP A 178 11.61 8.15 8.01
CA ASP A 178 11.16 9.24 7.13
C ASP A 178 11.33 8.89 5.63
N ASP A 179 12.39 8.14 5.29
CA ASP A 179 12.58 7.59 3.95
C ASP A 179 11.46 6.58 3.62
N ALA A 180 11.07 5.76 4.60
CA ALA A 180 9.97 4.81 4.47
C ALA A 180 8.63 5.52 4.23
N VAL A 181 8.33 6.56 5.00
CA VAL A 181 7.11 7.37 4.86
C VAL A 181 7.06 8.02 3.48
N SER A 182 8.18 8.56 3.01
CA SER A 182 8.29 9.18 1.68
C SER A 182 8.07 8.17 0.54
N ALA A 183 8.63 6.96 0.67
CA ALA A 183 8.41 5.88 -0.28
C ALA A 183 6.94 5.44 -0.32
N ILE A 184 6.30 5.28 0.84
CA ILE A 184 4.88 4.93 0.96
C ILE A 184 3.98 6.00 0.33
N GLN A 185 4.26 7.28 0.58
CA GLN A 185 3.52 8.38 -0.04
C GLN A 185 3.66 8.39 -1.56
N THR A 186 4.86 8.09 -2.08
CA THR A 186 5.10 7.97 -3.52
C THR A 186 4.28 6.82 -4.13
N ILE A 187 4.27 5.65 -3.49
CA ILE A 187 3.46 4.50 -3.91
C ILE A 187 1.98 4.88 -3.93
N LYS A 188 1.46 5.48 -2.85
CA LYS A 188 0.05 5.90 -2.76
C LYS A 188 -0.33 6.90 -3.85
N ASN A 189 0.54 7.88 -4.13
CA ASN A 189 0.29 8.86 -5.18
C ASN A 189 0.35 8.22 -6.58
N SER A 190 1.25 7.26 -6.79
CA SER A 190 1.35 6.52 -8.05
C SER A 190 0.11 5.63 -8.29
N GLU A 191 -0.37 4.95 -7.24
CA GLU A 191 -1.59 4.14 -7.28
C GLU A 191 -2.81 5.02 -7.55
N GLN A 192 -2.95 6.14 -6.83
CA GLN A 192 -4.03 7.10 -7.09
C GLN A 192 -3.99 7.62 -8.53
N THR A 193 -2.80 7.90 -9.06
CA THR A 193 -2.64 8.33 -10.46
C THR A 193 -3.03 7.24 -11.45
N ALA A 194 -2.67 5.98 -11.18
CA ALA A 194 -3.04 4.83 -12.01
C ALA A 194 -4.55 4.57 -11.97
N LEU A 195 -5.17 4.61 -10.78
CA LEU A 195 -6.62 4.50 -10.59
C LEU A 195 -7.35 5.64 -11.30
N ASN A 196 -6.87 6.87 -11.19
CA ASN A 196 -7.47 8.02 -11.89
C ASN A 196 -7.39 7.87 -13.41
N ARG A 197 -6.28 7.35 -13.95
CA ARG A 197 -6.17 7.05 -15.40
C ARG A 197 -7.08 5.90 -15.83
N ALA A 198 -7.27 4.90 -14.97
CA ALA A 198 -8.15 3.78 -15.25
C ALA A 198 -9.64 4.20 -15.19
N GLN A 199 -10.00 5.06 -14.24
CA GLN A 199 -11.38 5.55 -14.06
C GLN A 199 -11.74 6.66 -15.05
N ASN A 200 -10.79 7.51 -15.42
CA ASN A 200 -10.96 8.59 -16.39
C ASN A 200 -9.99 8.42 -17.56
N PRO A 201 -10.23 7.45 -18.46
CA PRO A 201 -9.43 7.29 -19.65
C PRO A 201 -9.54 8.54 -20.54
N ASP A 202 -8.42 8.96 -21.11
CA ASP A 202 -8.34 10.12 -22.00
C ASP A 202 -9.21 9.89 -23.24
N LEU A 203 -10.32 10.64 -23.34
CA LEU A 203 -11.29 10.52 -24.42
C LEU A 203 -10.75 10.96 -25.80
N SER A 204 -9.58 11.61 -25.85
CA SER A 204 -8.89 11.90 -27.12
C SER A 204 -8.13 10.69 -27.67
N LYS A 205 -7.85 9.69 -26.84
CA LYS A 205 -7.14 8.45 -27.20
C LYS A 205 -8.02 7.20 -27.12
N PHE A 206 -9.07 7.24 -26.30
CA PHE A 206 -9.95 6.10 -26.03
C PHE A 206 -11.41 6.52 -26.20
N ILE A 207 -12.14 5.78 -27.03
CA ILE A 207 -13.57 5.98 -27.22
C ILE A 207 -14.29 4.79 -26.57
N PRO A 208 -15.35 5.01 -25.78
CA PRO A 208 -16.17 3.91 -25.25
C PRO A 208 -16.68 3.00 -26.37
N GLN A 209 -16.61 1.68 -26.17
CA GLN A 209 -17.00 0.71 -27.19
C GLN A 209 -18.45 0.91 -27.65
N GLU A 210 -19.35 1.28 -26.74
CA GLU A 210 -20.75 1.59 -27.05
C GLU A 210 -20.87 2.77 -28.02
N THR A 211 -20.12 3.84 -27.80
CA THR A 211 -20.09 5.03 -28.68
C THR A 211 -19.52 4.68 -30.05
N TYR A 212 -18.44 3.88 -30.09
CA TYR A 212 -17.87 3.39 -31.35
C TYR A 212 -18.86 2.51 -32.12
N GLN A 213 -19.52 1.57 -31.44
CA GLN A 213 -20.51 0.69 -32.05
C GLN A 213 -21.72 1.48 -32.56
N LEU A 214 -22.19 2.49 -31.82
CA LEU A 214 -23.25 3.39 -32.27
C LEU A 214 -22.85 4.16 -33.53
N ALA A 215 -21.61 4.66 -33.59
CA ALA A 215 -21.09 5.35 -34.77
C ALA A 215 -21.05 4.42 -35.99
N LEU A 216 -20.55 3.19 -35.83
CA LEU A 216 -20.56 2.17 -36.89
C LEU A 216 -21.99 1.85 -37.36
N ASN A 217 -22.93 1.63 -36.43
CA ASN A 217 -24.30 1.32 -36.78
C ASN A 217 -24.97 2.47 -37.56
N ARG A 218 -24.68 3.73 -37.19
CA ARG A 218 -25.16 4.92 -37.91
C ARG A 218 -24.53 5.05 -39.29
N ALA A 219 -23.22 4.80 -39.41
CA ALA A 219 -22.52 4.80 -40.70
C ALA A 219 -23.10 3.74 -41.64
N GLN A 220 -23.24 2.50 -41.17
CA GLN A 220 -23.84 1.40 -41.94
C GLN A 220 -25.26 1.75 -42.40
N THR A 221 -26.09 2.30 -41.49
CA THR A 221 -27.46 2.72 -41.83
C THR A 221 -27.47 3.82 -42.90
N ALA A 222 -26.54 4.76 -42.85
CA ALA A 222 -26.43 5.82 -43.84
C ALA A 222 -25.96 5.27 -45.20
N GLU A 223 -24.98 4.37 -45.21
CA GLU A 223 -24.49 3.69 -46.41
C GLU A 223 -25.60 2.85 -47.08
N ASP A 224 -26.36 2.08 -46.31
CA ASP A 224 -27.49 1.28 -46.83
C ASP A 224 -28.59 2.16 -47.42
N ARG A 225 -28.87 3.31 -46.79
CA ARG A 225 -29.82 4.31 -47.30
C ARG A 225 -29.33 4.94 -48.60
N LEU A 226 -28.06 5.30 -48.68
CA LEU A 226 -27.44 5.85 -49.89
C LEU A 226 -27.53 4.85 -51.03
N LYS A 227 -27.16 3.59 -50.79
CA LYS A 227 -27.27 2.51 -51.77
C LYS A 227 -28.71 2.35 -52.29
N THR A 228 -29.69 2.36 -51.39
CA THR A 228 -31.12 2.30 -51.76
C THR A 228 -31.54 3.49 -52.61
N LEU A 229 -31.04 4.68 -52.31
CA LEU A 229 -31.37 5.91 -53.03
C LEU A 229 -30.72 5.93 -54.42
N ASP A 230 -29.49 5.47 -54.53
CA ASP A 230 -28.77 5.27 -55.79
C ASP A 230 -29.49 4.27 -56.70
N GLU A 231 -29.91 3.12 -56.15
CA GLU A 231 -30.67 2.11 -56.90
C GLU A 231 -32.02 2.67 -57.40
N LYS A 232 -32.73 3.44 -56.57
CA LYS A 232 -33.96 4.12 -56.97
C LYS A 232 -33.71 5.16 -58.06
N THR A 233 -32.65 5.95 -57.93
CA THR A 233 -32.28 6.98 -58.91
C THR A 233 -31.91 6.36 -60.25
N ALA A 234 -31.10 5.28 -60.24
CA ALA A 234 -30.76 4.52 -61.43
C ALA A 234 -31.99 3.93 -62.12
N THR A 235 -32.92 3.38 -61.34
CA THR A 235 -34.16 2.80 -61.85
C THR A 235 -35.06 3.86 -62.49
N ALA A 236 -35.30 4.97 -61.78
CA ALA A 236 -36.11 6.09 -62.27
C ALA A 236 -35.53 6.68 -63.57
N LEU A 237 -34.21 6.90 -63.63
CA LEU A 237 -33.55 7.45 -64.82
C LEU A 237 -33.78 6.60 -66.07
N VAL A 238 -33.70 5.27 -65.93
CA VAL A 238 -33.92 4.34 -67.05
C VAL A 238 -35.41 4.23 -67.39
N ASP A 239 -36.29 4.18 -66.40
CA ASP A 239 -37.75 4.10 -66.60
C ASP A 239 -38.31 5.35 -67.28
N ASP A 240 -37.82 6.53 -66.91
CA ASP A 240 -38.18 7.79 -67.55
C ASP A 240 -37.72 7.81 -69.01
N ALA A 241 -36.52 7.28 -69.31
CA ALA A 241 -36.02 7.19 -70.68
C ALA A 241 -36.80 6.18 -71.54
N VAL A 242 -37.27 5.08 -70.96
CA VAL A 242 -38.16 4.11 -71.64
C VAL A 242 -39.53 4.75 -71.89
N THR A 243 -40.10 5.43 -70.90
CA THR A 243 -41.40 6.13 -71.00
C THR A 243 -41.35 7.24 -72.05
N ALA A 244 -40.25 7.99 -72.13
CA ALA A 244 -40.01 8.99 -73.16
C ALA A 244 -39.74 8.40 -74.57
N GLY A 245 -39.71 7.07 -74.69
CA GLY A 245 -39.46 6.37 -75.96
C GLY A 245 -38.02 6.45 -76.46
N LYS A 246 -37.08 6.95 -75.64
CA LYS A 246 -35.65 7.10 -76.00
C LYS A 246 -34.87 5.81 -75.83
N VAL A 247 -35.38 4.89 -75.02
CA VAL A 247 -34.85 3.54 -74.82
C VAL A 247 -35.94 2.51 -75.10
N ALA A 248 -35.63 1.47 -75.87
CA ALA A 248 -36.57 0.39 -76.12
C ALA A 248 -36.78 -0.45 -74.84
N PRO A 249 -38.02 -0.87 -74.51
CA PRO A 249 -38.29 -1.68 -73.32
C PRO A 249 -37.43 -2.95 -73.21
N ALA A 250 -37.08 -3.57 -74.34
CA ALA A 250 -36.22 -4.77 -74.38
C ALA A 250 -34.79 -4.53 -73.87
N ASN A 251 -34.30 -3.28 -73.89
CA ASN A 251 -32.93 -2.93 -73.49
C ASN A 251 -32.86 -2.34 -72.06
N ARG A 252 -34.00 -2.28 -71.36
CA ARG A 252 -34.11 -1.65 -70.03
C ARG A 252 -33.08 -2.21 -69.04
N ASP A 253 -32.97 -3.53 -68.92
CA ASP A 253 -32.12 -4.17 -67.92
C ASP A 253 -30.62 -3.96 -68.19
N MET A 254 -30.24 -3.84 -69.47
CA MET A 254 -28.86 -3.51 -69.85
C MET A 254 -28.49 -2.10 -69.40
N TYR A 255 -29.35 -1.11 -69.63
CA TYR A 255 -29.10 0.27 -69.20
C TYR A 255 -29.24 0.44 -67.67
N LEU A 256 -30.12 -0.33 -67.03
CA LEU A 256 -30.19 -0.40 -65.56
C LEU A 256 -28.86 -0.89 -64.98
N ALA A 257 -28.25 -1.93 -65.57
CA ALA A 257 -26.95 -2.43 -65.14
C ALA A 257 -25.84 -1.37 -65.31
N LEU A 258 -25.88 -0.59 -66.40
CA LEU A 258 -24.96 0.54 -66.61
C LEU A 258 -25.15 1.64 -65.54
N CYS A 259 -26.39 2.00 -65.23
CA CYS A 259 -26.72 3.04 -64.24
C CYS A 259 -26.47 2.64 -62.77
N ARG A 260 -25.94 1.44 -62.49
CA ARG A 260 -25.58 1.04 -61.12
C ARG A 260 -24.34 1.76 -60.59
N SER A 261 -23.41 2.17 -61.47
CA SER A 261 -22.29 3.05 -61.09
C SER A 261 -22.66 4.52 -61.30
N GLU A 262 -22.01 5.40 -60.54
CA GLU A 262 -22.22 6.85 -60.65
C GLU A 262 -21.77 7.36 -62.02
N GLU A 263 -20.64 6.88 -62.54
CA GLU A 263 -20.15 7.24 -63.88
C GLU A 263 -21.12 6.75 -64.97
N GLY A 264 -21.69 5.56 -64.81
CA GLY A 264 -22.66 5.00 -65.75
C GLY A 264 -23.97 5.77 -65.78
N ARG A 265 -24.44 6.29 -64.62
CA ARG A 265 -25.59 7.21 -64.56
C ARG A 265 -25.32 8.50 -65.33
N GLN A 266 -24.14 9.09 -65.18
CA GLN A 266 -23.77 10.31 -65.90
C GLN A 266 -23.71 10.09 -67.41
N GLN A 267 -23.03 9.03 -67.85
CA GLN A 267 -22.94 8.66 -69.28
C GLN A 267 -24.32 8.39 -69.88
N PHE A 268 -25.18 7.68 -69.16
CA PHE A 268 -26.54 7.42 -69.62
C PHE A 268 -27.39 8.69 -69.68
N ALA A 269 -27.27 9.59 -68.70
CA ALA A 269 -27.96 10.88 -68.72
C ALA A 269 -27.54 11.74 -69.93
N GLU A 270 -26.25 11.73 -70.31
CA GLU A 270 -25.77 12.40 -71.53
C GLU A 270 -26.31 11.75 -72.81
N PHE A 271 -26.33 10.42 -72.86
CA PHE A 271 -26.94 9.68 -73.97
C PHE A 271 -28.42 10.05 -74.14
N VAL A 272 -29.20 10.07 -73.06
CA VAL A 272 -30.63 10.42 -73.10
C VAL A 272 -30.88 11.86 -73.60
N LYS A 273 -29.94 12.80 -73.41
CA LYS A 273 -30.06 14.17 -73.96
C LYS A 273 -29.96 14.20 -75.48
N THR A 274 -29.18 13.30 -76.07
CA THR A 274 -28.94 13.26 -77.53
C THR A 274 -29.82 12.24 -78.26
N ALA A 275 -30.41 11.28 -77.54
CA ALA A 275 -31.29 10.26 -78.09
C ALA A 275 -32.64 10.84 -78.58
N GLN A 276 -33.03 10.47 -79.81
CA GLN A 276 -34.34 10.76 -80.39
C GLN A 276 -35.35 9.65 -80.05
N PRO A 277 -36.66 9.96 -79.91
CA PRO A 277 -37.69 8.95 -79.66
C PRO A 277 -37.73 7.88 -80.76
N LEU A 278 -37.74 6.61 -80.37
CA LEU A 278 -37.70 5.44 -81.26
C LEU A 278 -39.02 5.19 -81.99
N VAL A 279 -40.12 5.83 -81.56
CA VAL A 279 -41.44 5.72 -82.19
C VAL A 279 -41.92 7.12 -82.61
N ASN A 280 -42.13 7.31 -83.91
CA ASN A 280 -42.95 8.41 -84.42
C ASN A 280 -44.34 8.28 -83.80
N GLN A 281 -44.75 9.23 -82.94
CA GLN A 281 -46.14 9.36 -82.51
C GLN A 281 -47.02 9.98 -83.61
N ASP A 282 -47.01 9.39 -84.81
CA ASP A 282 -47.98 9.68 -85.84
C ASP A 282 -48.82 8.43 -86.10
N PRO A 283 -50.10 8.39 -85.69
CA PRO A 283 -51.00 7.27 -85.97
C PRO A 283 -51.38 7.15 -87.46
N SER A 284 -50.87 8.00 -88.34
CA SER A 284 -51.25 8.03 -89.75
C SER A 284 -50.11 7.65 -90.70
N LYS A 285 -49.85 6.34 -90.83
CA LYS A 285 -49.47 5.71 -92.12
C LYS A 285 -49.50 4.19 -92.03
N GLY A 286 -50.72 3.67 -91.87
CA GLY A 286 -51.04 2.35 -92.39
C GLY A 286 -51.26 2.40 -93.90
N LYS A 287 -50.72 1.37 -94.58
CA LYS A 287 -50.97 0.92 -95.97
C LYS A 287 -50.25 1.71 -97.08
N GLU A 288 -49.73 1.10 -98.14
CA GLU A 288 -49.64 -0.28 -98.64
C GLU A 288 -48.64 -0.22 -99.82
N ASN A 289 -47.88 -1.27 -100.11
CA ASN A 289 -47.67 -1.61 -101.51
C ASN A 289 -47.54 -3.13 -101.71
N LYS A 290 -48.55 -3.70 -102.36
CA LYS A 290 -48.60 -5.07 -102.87
C LYS A 290 -47.80 -5.17 -104.17
N GLY A 291 -47.19 -6.33 -104.43
CA GLY A 291 -46.67 -6.65 -105.76
C GLY A 291 -46.14 -8.07 -105.93
N SER A 292 -47.06 -9.03 -106.07
CA SER A 292 -47.05 -10.19 -107.00
C SER A 292 -45.73 -10.91 -107.37
N ARG A 293 -45.76 -12.24 -107.29
CA ARG A 293 -45.13 -13.11 -108.30
C ARG A 293 -46.09 -14.22 -108.72
N PRO A 294 -46.33 -14.44 -110.03
CA PRO A 294 -46.90 -15.66 -110.56
C PRO A 294 -45.81 -16.59 -111.11
N ARG A 295 -45.94 -17.89 -110.82
CA ARG A 295 -46.07 -18.98 -111.80
C ARG A 295 -46.63 -20.21 -111.08
#